data_AF-A0A117NQX1-F1
#
_entry.id   AF-A0A117NQX1-F1
#
_cell.length_a   1.000
_cell.length_b   1.000
_cell.length_c   1.000
_cell.angle_alpha   90.00
_cell.angle_beta   90.00
_cell.angle_gamma   90.00
#
_symmetry.space_group_name_H-M   'P 1'
#
loop_
_entity.id
_entity.type
_entity.pdbx_description
1 polymer ?
#
loop_
_entity_poly.entity_id
_entity_poly.type
_entity_poly.pdbx_seq_one_letter_code
_entity_poly.pdbx_strand_id
1 'polypeptide(L)'
;MAPTRNKANKTTNKKTTKTTNMKVNKKIAKVPHPPVDLDKLFPPWGSEEALNQTASKEATDITLAVYHDINAYCELERLAGEKVYSCPETFSNLRAFTERFVEREISDYMSCVESFKAEHGEFQPVTPNSRLLEFVTALGWKMFAICSHAESFRRGIKEADDRAWGFLLQQIHENFLSIELYAHNRTLKWRNILWIHQNYPIPGLPDMKPEIETYMNWKVDHPHHTVITLDGKLKEPTHNGQLQKHINENIYDPKEWNGRKQDPTLRQKPNGTPTNVGHECVLCGSPVSCDCRLETRAGELVELREYPRTGTGARALTRFRRGDILDIFMGELLPNIVENVYPLTQNDDKPNATTARVRNLCTICPHQFGNWTRFINHSCRPSTQFMVRTIGNRVVCTVEAIRDILPFEEITVGYGARYWSALNYDCLCGYCDGSGSE
;
A
#
# COMPACT_ATOMS: atom_id res chain seq x y z
N MET A 1 -42.07 -41.60 61.15
CA MET A 1 -40.94 -42.09 61.96
C MET A 1 -39.93 -42.74 61.03
N ALA A 2 -38.72 -42.20 60.90
CA ALA A 2 -37.57 -43.05 60.58
C ALA A 2 -37.37 -44.01 61.78
N PRO A 3 -36.85 -45.24 61.60
CA PRO A 3 -35.41 -45.39 61.42
C PRO A 3 -34.90 -46.61 60.59
N THR A 4 -33.81 -46.34 59.86
CA THR A 4 -32.54 -47.09 59.69
C THR A 4 -32.45 -48.62 59.49
N ARG A 5 -31.72 -48.96 58.39
CA ARG A 5 -30.53 -49.85 58.23
C ARG A 5 -30.61 -51.31 58.77
N ASN A 6 -30.03 -52.33 58.13
CA ASN A 6 -28.84 -52.38 57.29
C ASN A 6 -28.74 -53.73 56.52
N LYS A 7 -28.18 -53.64 55.31
CA LYS A 7 -27.28 -54.57 54.57
C LYS A 7 -27.58 -56.07 54.47
N ALA A 8 -27.67 -56.53 53.23
CA ALA A 8 -27.13 -57.81 52.79
C ALA A 8 -26.49 -57.70 51.39
N ASN A 9 -25.32 -58.33 51.24
CA ASN A 9 -24.56 -58.51 50.01
C ASN A 9 -25.32 -59.35 48.97
N LYS A 10 -25.09 -59.09 47.68
CA LYS A 10 -24.98 -60.14 46.66
C LYS A 10 -24.22 -59.68 45.42
N THR A 11 -23.35 -60.57 45.00
CA THR A 11 -22.49 -60.61 43.80
C THR A 11 -23.29 -60.60 42.50
N THR A 12 -22.79 -59.87 41.48
CA THR A 12 -22.95 -60.27 40.07
C THR A 12 -21.83 -59.66 39.21
N ASN A 13 -21.10 -60.55 38.52
CA ASN A 13 -20.19 -60.26 37.41
C ASN A 13 -20.94 -59.52 36.29
N LYS A 14 -20.45 -58.34 35.88
CA LYS A 14 -20.97 -57.61 34.72
C LYS A 14 -20.02 -57.75 33.53
N LYS A 15 -20.51 -58.48 32.52
CA LYS A 15 -19.98 -58.56 31.16
C LYS A 15 -19.80 -57.16 30.58
N THR A 16 -18.66 -56.95 29.94
CA THR A 16 -18.29 -55.81 29.11
C THR A 16 -19.16 -55.74 27.85
N THR A 17 -20.19 -54.92 27.89
CA THR A 17 -20.95 -54.49 26.70
C THR A 17 -20.31 -53.24 26.13
N LYS A 18 -19.78 -53.36 24.90
CA LYS A 18 -19.42 -52.23 24.03
C LYS A 18 -20.65 -51.35 23.81
N THR A 19 -20.67 -50.19 24.45
CA THR A 19 -21.57 -49.10 24.07
C THR A 19 -20.92 -48.30 22.94
N THR A 20 -21.51 -48.42 21.76
CA THR A 20 -21.33 -47.53 20.62
C THR A 20 -21.62 -46.08 21.04
N ASN A 21 -20.57 -45.32 21.34
CA ASN A 21 -20.67 -43.86 21.38
C ASN A 21 -20.72 -43.36 19.93
N MET A 22 -21.94 -43.14 19.43
CA MET A 22 -22.16 -42.31 18.25
C MET A 22 -21.53 -40.94 18.53
N LYS A 23 -20.38 -40.67 17.91
CA LYS A 23 -19.88 -39.30 17.75
C LYS A 23 -20.93 -38.56 16.94
N VAL A 24 -21.72 -37.73 17.61
CA VAL A 24 -22.52 -36.70 16.95
C VAL A 24 -21.52 -35.78 16.26
N ASN A 25 -21.35 -35.97 14.95
CA ASN A 25 -20.74 -34.97 14.09
C ASN A 25 -21.62 -33.72 14.18
N LYS A 26 -21.29 -32.82 15.10
CA LYS A 26 -21.74 -31.44 15.02
C LYS A 26 -21.09 -30.88 13.75
N LYS A 27 -21.80 -30.96 12.63
CA LYS A 27 -21.53 -30.10 11.48
C LYS A 27 -21.55 -28.69 12.04
N ILE A 28 -20.38 -28.06 12.12
CA ILE A 28 -20.29 -26.63 12.36
C ILE A 28 -20.98 -26.03 11.13
N ALA A 29 -22.23 -25.59 11.31
CA ALA A 29 -22.90 -24.80 10.30
C ALA A 29 -22.03 -23.56 10.12
N LYS A 30 -21.46 -23.37 8.92
CA LYS A 30 -20.90 -22.07 8.53
C LYS A 30 -21.95 -21.04 8.88
N VAL A 31 -21.62 -20.11 9.78
CA VAL A 31 -22.48 -18.96 10.04
C VAL A 31 -22.78 -18.35 8.68
N PRO A 32 -24.05 -18.23 8.27
CA PRO A 32 -24.39 -17.61 7.00
C PRO A 32 -23.72 -16.24 6.97
N HIS A 33 -22.97 -15.95 5.91
CA HIS A 33 -22.53 -14.57 5.69
C HIS A 33 -23.78 -13.68 5.81
N PRO A 34 -23.71 -12.56 6.55
CA PRO A 34 -24.84 -11.66 6.65
C PRO A 34 -25.34 -11.38 5.23
N PRO A 35 -26.65 -11.43 4.98
CA PRO A 35 -27.19 -11.26 3.65
C PRO A 35 -26.63 -9.95 3.07
N VAL A 36 -26.06 -10.07 1.89
CA VAL A 36 -25.54 -8.92 1.17
C VAL A 36 -26.72 -8.02 0.87
N ASP A 37 -26.74 -6.84 1.49
CA ASP A 37 -27.75 -5.83 1.27
C ASP A 37 -27.55 -5.24 -0.14
N LEU A 38 -28.31 -5.78 -1.10
CA LEU A 38 -28.20 -5.40 -2.51
C LEU A 38 -28.56 -3.94 -2.72
N ASP A 39 -29.46 -3.37 -1.91
CA ASP A 39 -29.84 -1.96 -2.02
C ASP A 39 -28.72 -1.02 -1.54
N LYS A 40 -27.84 -1.49 -0.66
CA LYS A 40 -26.60 -0.76 -0.32
C LYS A 40 -25.53 -0.84 -1.40
N LEU A 41 -25.41 -1.98 -2.08
CA LEU A 41 -24.41 -2.16 -3.15
C LEU A 41 -24.85 -1.54 -4.48
N PHE A 42 -26.15 -1.57 -4.75
CA PHE A 42 -26.78 -1.12 -5.98
C PHE A 42 -28.01 -0.30 -5.62
N PRO A 43 -27.82 0.91 -5.05
CA PRO A 43 -28.94 1.77 -4.74
C PRO A 43 -29.77 2.08 -5.98
N PRO A 44 -31.09 2.30 -5.83
CA PRO A 44 -31.96 2.63 -6.94
C PRO A 44 -31.43 3.80 -7.76
N TRP A 45 -31.49 3.69 -9.08
CA TRP A 45 -30.99 4.74 -9.96
C TRP A 45 -31.66 6.08 -9.66
N GLY A 46 -30.85 7.12 -9.46
CA GLY A 46 -31.31 8.47 -9.09
C GLY A 46 -31.60 8.67 -7.61
N SER A 47 -31.43 7.66 -6.74
CA SER A 47 -31.49 7.88 -5.28
C SER A 47 -30.31 8.73 -4.80
N GLU A 48 -30.45 9.37 -3.64
CA GLU A 48 -29.37 10.13 -3.02
C GLU A 48 -28.13 9.26 -2.79
N GLU A 49 -28.30 8.00 -2.36
CA GLU A 49 -27.20 7.05 -2.22
C GLU A 49 -26.52 6.73 -3.56
N ALA A 50 -27.27 6.53 -4.63
CA ALA A 50 -26.72 6.27 -5.96
C ALA A 50 -25.92 7.48 -6.48
N LEU A 51 -26.46 8.68 -6.31
CA LEU A 51 -25.78 9.91 -6.72
C LEU A 51 -24.52 10.16 -5.90
N ASN A 52 -24.55 9.90 -4.59
CA ASN A 52 -23.37 10.00 -3.73
C ASN A 52 -22.31 8.95 -4.09
N GLN A 53 -22.72 7.73 -4.43
CA GLN A 53 -21.78 6.69 -4.90
C GLN A 53 -21.10 7.08 -6.22
N THR A 54 -21.86 7.64 -7.18
CA THR A 54 -21.29 8.11 -8.45
C THR A 54 -20.33 9.27 -8.24
N ALA A 55 -20.73 10.29 -7.50
CA ALA A 55 -19.90 11.46 -7.20
C ALA A 55 -18.64 11.10 -6.40
N SER A 56 -18.77 10.22 -5.40
CA SER A 56 -17.64 9.72 -4.62
C SER A 56 -16.65 8.91 -5.47
N LYS A 57 -17.16 8.12 -6.43
CA LYS A 57 -16.32 7.39 -7.38
C LYS A 57 -15.56 8.35 -8.29
N GLU A 58 -16.21 9.36 -8.85
CA GLU A 58 -15.54 10.38 -9.68
C GLU A 58 -14.45 11.11 -8.89
N ALA A 59 -14.75 11.54 -7.67
CA ALA A 59 -13.76 12.13 -6.76
C ALA A 59 -12.57 11.20 -6.50
N THR A 60 -12.82 9.90 -6.31
CA THR A 60 -11.76 8.90 -6.16
C THR A 60 -10.93 8.80 -7.42
N ASP A 61 -11.56 8.67 -8.60
CA ASP A 61 -10.86 8.57 -9.88
C ASP A 61 -9.96 9.81 -10.11
N ILE A 62 -10.44 11.02 -9.77
CA ILE A 62 -9.62 12.25 -9.81
C ILE A 62 -8.45 12.17 -8.83
N THR A 63 -8.69 11.75 -7.57
CA THR A 63 -7.66 11.65 -6.54
C THR A 63 -6.58 10.63 -6.92
N LEU A 64 -6.94 9.49 -7.50
CA LEU A 64 -5.96 8.51 -8.00
C LEU A 64 -5.14 9.07 -9.16
N ALA A 65 -5.80 9.79 -10.06
CA ALA A 65 -5.11 10.47 -11.16
C ALA A 65 -4.15 11.55 -10.65
N VAL A 66 -4.40 12.18 -9.49
CA VAL A 66 -3.40 13.08 -8.86
C VAL A 66 -2.09 12.35 -8.55
N TYR A 67 -2.16 11.17 -7.93
CA TYR A 67 -0.96 10.36 -7.65
C TYR A 67 -0.26 9.91 -8.94
N HIS A 68 -1.03 9.49 -9.94
CA HIS A 68 -0.48 9.07 -11.23
C HIS A 68 0.22 10.23 -11.96
N ASP A 69 -0.45 11.37 -12.06
CA ASP A 69 0.03 12.51 -12.85
C ASP A 69 1.22 13.20 -12.18
N ILE A 70 1.28 13.25 -10.85
CA ILE A 70 2.48 13.72 -10.13
C ILE A 70 3.69 12.83 -10.48
N ASN A 71 3.51 11.51 -10.50
CA ASN A 71 4.59 10.58 -10.87
C ASN A 71 5.03 10.82 -12.32
N ALA A 72 4.07 10.89 -13.25
CA ALA A 72 4.33 11.12 -14.66
C ALA A 72 5.01 12.48 -14.90
N TYR A 73 4.58 13.54 -14.21
CA TYR A 73 5.15 14.88 -14.32
C TYR A 73 6.63 14.89 -13.88
N CYS A 74 6.93 14.33 -12.70
CA CYS A 74 8.29 14.29 -12.18
C CYS A 74 9.22 13.42 -13.03
N GLU A 75 8.73 12.27 -13.52
CA GLU A 75 9.52 11.40 -14.40
C GLU A 75 9.79 12.07 -15.74
N LEU A 76 8.79 12.74 -16.31
CA LEU A 76 8.96 13.49 -17.56
C LEU A 76 9.93 14.67 -17.39
N GLU A 77 9.89 15.37 -16.25
CA GLU A 77 10.88 16.41 -15.91
C GLU A 77 12.30 15.85 -15.89
N ARG A 78 12.50 14.68 -15.24
CA ARG A 78 13.79 14.00 -15.18
C ARG A 78 14.30 13.63 -16.57
N LEU A 79 13.47 12.97 -17.38
CA LEU A 79 13.80 12.57 -18.75
C LEU A 79 14.08 13.77 -19.66
N ALA A 80 13.35 14.88 -19.48
CA ALA A 80 13.60 16.14 -20.16
C ALA A 80 14.97 16.73 -19.78
N GLY A 81 15.35 16.68 -18.49
CA GLY A 81 16.67 17.08 -18.01
C GLY A 81 17.81 16.24 -18.60
N GLU A 82 17.57 14.94 -18.80
CA GLU A 82 18.49 14.00 -19.46
C GLU A 82 18.49 14.11 -21.00
N LYS A 83 17.66 14.99 -21.55
CA LYS A 83 17.52 15.22 -23.00
C LYS A 83 17.12 13.97 -23.78
N VAL A 84 16.31 13.09 -23.17
CA VAL A 84 15.69 11.96 -23.87
C VAL A 84 14.79 12.50 -24.98
N TYR A 85 14.83 11.86 -26.16
CA TYR A 85 14.09 12.32 -27.34
C TYR A 85 12.60 12.60 -27.02
N SER A 86 12.05 13.66 -27.61
CA SER A 86 10.69 14.22 -27.39
C SER A 86 10.29 14.64 -25.96
N CYS A 87 11.04 14.24 -24.92
CA CYS A 87 10.70 14.56 -23.54
C CYS A 87 10.79 16.05 -23.20
N PRO A 88 11.83 16.81 -23.62
CA PRO A 88 11.92 18.25 -23.35
C PRO A 88 10.73 19.07 -23.86
N GLU A 89 10.28 18.80 -25.09
CA GLU A 89 9.13 19.50 -25.69
C GLU A 89 7.83 19.12 -24.97
N THR A 90 7.62 17.82 -24.73
CA THR A 90 6.44 17.32 -23.99
C THR A 90 6.36 17.92 -22.60
N PHE A 91 7.49 17.97 -21.87
CA PHE A 91 7.57 18.58 -20.55
C PHE A 91 7.28 20.08 -20.60
N SER A 92 7.87 20.80 -21.55
CA SER A 92 7.64 22.23 -21.72
C SER A 92 6.17 22.56 -21.97
N ASN A 93 5.49 21.74 -22.80
CA ASN A 93 4.06 21.88 -23.06
C ASN A 93 3.25 21.63 -21.79
N LEU A 94 3.52 20.53 -21.08
CA LEU A 94 2.84 20.19 -19.83
C LEU A 94 2.98 21.30 -18.78
N ARG A 95 4.21 21.83 -18.60
CA ARG A 95 4.48 22.96 -17.71
C ARG A 95 3.68 24.20 -18.10
N ALA A 96 3.67 24.56 -19.38
CA ALA A 96 2.93 25.72 -19.87
C ALA A 96 1.41 25.58 -19.73
N PHE A 97 0.86 24.35 -19.77
CA PHE A 97 -0.55 24.11 -19.47
C PHE A 97 -0.85 24.30 -17.98
N THR A 98 0.01 23.79 -17.10
CA THR A 98 -0.13 23.96 -15.64
C THR A 98 -0.04 25.43 -15.25
N GLU A 99 0.96 26.16 -15.75
CA GLU A 99 1.15 27.59 -15.45
C GLU A 99 -0.05 28.44 -15.90
N ARG A 100 -0.53 28.25 -17.15
CA ARG A 100 -1.70 28.97 -17.66
C ARG A 100 -2.98 28.65 -16.90
N PHE A 101 -3.12 27.42 -16.42
CA PHE A 101 -4.25 27.05 -15.56
C PHE A 101 -4.18 27.83 -14.24
N VAL A 102 -3.04 27.81 -13.56
CA VAL A 102 -2.84 28.49 -12.27
C VAL A 102 -3.07 30.00 -12.39
N GLU A 103 -2.52 30.63 -13.43
CA GLU A 103 -2.71 32.05 -13.70
C GLU A 103 -4.19 32.41 -13.88
N ARG A 104 -4.95 31.59 -14.62
CA ARG A 104 -6.40 31.79 -14.80
C ARG A 104 -7.13 31.68 -13.47
N GLU A 105 -6.91 30.60 -12.73
CA GLU A 105 -7.63 30.39 -11.46
C GLU A 105 -7.31 31.49 -10.44
N ILE A 106 -6.05 31.94 -10.35
CA ILE A 106 -5.65 33.08 -9.52
C ILE A 106 -6.39 34.35 -9.93
N SER A 107 -6.54 34.60 -11.23
CA SER A 107 -7.29 35.76 -11.73
C SER A 107 -8.76 35.71 -11.30
N ASP A 108 -9.39 34.54 -11.43
CA ASP A 108 -10.78 34.31 -11.02
C ASP A 108 -10.95 34.45 -9.50
N TYR A 109 -9.99 33.95 -8.71
CA TYR A 109 -9.93 34.12 -7.27
C TYR A 109 -9.83 35.60 -6.87
N MET A 110 -8.94 36.37 -7.51
CA MET A 110 -8.78 37.80 -7.22
C MET A 110 -10.07 38.57 -7.55
N SER A 111 -10.70 38.29 -8.69
CA SER A 111 -11.99 38.91 -9.05
C SER A 111 -13.09 38.59 -8.03
N CYS A 112 -13.13 37.35 -7.53
CA CYS A 112 -14.06 36.92 -6.50
C CYS A 112 -13.81 37.68 -5.17
N VAL A 113 -12.55 37.78 -4.74
CA VAL A 113 -12.18 38.51 -3.51
C VAL A 113 -12.45 40.02 -3.62
N GLU A 114 -12.21 40.63 -4.77
CA GLU A 114 -12.52 42.04 -5.02
C GLU A 114 -14.02 42.31 -4.97
N SER A 115 -14.82 41.42 -5.56
CA SER A 115 -16.29 41.50 -5.51
C SER A 115 -16.80 41.43 -4.06
N PHE A 116 -16.27 40.51 -3.25
CA PHE A 116 -16.59 40.43 -1.81
C PHE A 116 -16.22 41.69 -1.03
N LYS A 117 -15.07 42.31 -1.33
CA LYS A 117 -14.67 43.58 -0.71
C LYS A 117 -15.59 44.73 -1.09
N ALA A 118 -16.08 44.76 -2.32
CA ALA A 118 -16.95 45.81 -2.84
C ALA A 118 -18.38 45.73 -2.29
N GLU A 119 -18.89 44.52 -2.04
CA GLU A 119 -20.31 44.33 -1.67
C GLU A 119 -20.60 44.61 -0.20
N HIS A 120 -19.65 44.45 0.73
CA HIS A 120 -20.07 44.18 2.11
C HIS A 120 -19.52 44.98 3.28
N GLY A 121 -18.28 45.49 3.33
CA GLY A 121 -17.76 46.16 4.55
C GLY A 121 -17.71 45.30 5.86
N GLU A 122 -18.50 44.23 5.98
CA GLU A 122 -18.53 43.17 6.98
C GLU A 122 -18.93 41.83 6.33
N PHE A 123 -18.20 40.76 6.64
CA PHE A 123 -18.27 39.45 5.99
C PHE A 123 -19.67 38.80 6.10
N GLN A 124 -20.39 38.64 4.99
CA GLN A 124 -21.57 37.77 4.87
C GLN A 124 -21.22 36.56 3.99
N PRO A 125 -21.60 35.33 4.39
CA PRO A 125 -21.27 34.13 3.63
C PRO A 125 -22.25 33.97 2.45
N VAL A 126 -21.96 34.64 1.34
CA VAL A 126 -22.55 34.31 0.03
C VAL A 126 -21.71 33.18 -0.57
N THR A 127 -22.37 32.13 -1.07
CA THR A 127 -21.77 30.91 -1.62
C THR A 127 -20.57 31.20 -2.53
N PRO A 128 -19.40 30.58 -2.30
CA PRO A 128 -18.19 30.87 -3.05
C PRO A 128 -18.34 30.32 -4.47
N ASN A 129 -18.66 31.18 -5.44
CA ASN A 129 -18.69 30.79 -6.86
C ASN A 129 -17.27 30.52 -7.44
N SER A 130 -16.22 30.54 -6.60
CA SER A 130 -14.85 30.16 -6.98
C SER A 130 -14.45 28.88 -6.25
N ARG A 131 -14.30 27.79 -7.00
CA ARG A 131 -13.75 26.52 -6.50
C ARG A 131 -12.31 26.66 -6.04
N LEU A 132 -11.52 27.56 -6.64
CA LEU A 132 -10.19 27.88 -6.12
C LEU A 132 -10.28 28.48 -4.72
N LEU A 133 -11.15 29.48 -4.51
CA LEU A 133 -11.34 30.10 -3.18
C LEU A 133 -11.69 29.04 -2.14
N GLU A 134 -12.69 28.20 -2.42
CA GLU A 134 -13.06 27.09 -1.54
C GLU A 134 -11.88 26.16 -1.24
N PHE A 135 -11.14 25.76 -2.28
CA PHE A 135 -9.99 24.86 -2.14
C PHE A 135 -8.86 25.47 -1.30
N VAL A 136 -8.43 26.71 -1.59
CA VAL A 136 -7.31 27.32 -0.84
C VAL A 136 -7.72 27.71 0.58
N THR A 137 -8.99 28.03 0.82
CA THR A 137 -9.49 28.25 2.18
C THR A 137 -9.51 26.95 2.98
N ALA A 138 -9.89 25.83 2.37
CA ALA A 138 -9.95 24.54 3.06
C ALA A 138 -8.59 23.84 3.20
N LEU A 139 -7.74 23.90 2.17
CA LEU A 139 -6.55 23.05 2.02
C LEU A 139 -5.26 23.83 1.77
N GLY A 140 -5.35 25.15 1.54
CA GLY A 140 -4.18 26.02 1.35
C GLY A 140 -3.55 25.98 -0.05
N TRP A 141 -2.75 27.01 -0.33
CA TRP A 141 -2.08 27.22 -1.62
C TRP A 141 -1.10 26.12 -2.00
N LYS A 142 -0.43 25.52 -1.01
CA LYS A 142 0.51 24.41 -1.25
C LYS A 142 -0.20 23.21 -1.84
N MET A 143 -1.32 22.79 -1.26
CA MET A 143 -2.07 21.64 -1.76
C MET A 143 -2.65 21.94 -3.15
N PHE A 144 -3.13 23.18 -3.38
CA PHE A 144 -3.59 23.62 -4.69
C PHE A 144 -2.47 23.51 -5.73
N ALA A 145 -1.27 23.99 -5.42
CA ALA A 145 -0.13 23.92 -6.33
C ALA A 145 0.31 22.48 -6.60
N ILE A 146 0.34 21.61 -5.59
CA ILE A 146 0.63 20.18 -5.79
C ILE A 146 -0.40 19.56 -6.73
N CYS A 147 -1.69 19.71 -6.42
CA CYS A 147 -2.77 19.10 -7.21
C CYS A 147 -2.87 19.70 -8.62
N SER A 148 -2.49 20.96 -8.83
CA SER A 148 -2.51 21.62 -10.14
C SER A 148 -1.62 20.95 -11.18
N HIS A 149 -0.65 20.11 -10.77
CA HIS A 149 0.17 19.32 -11.70
C HIS A 149 -0.62 18.17 -12.33
N ALA A 150 -1.71 17.73 -11.71
CA ALA A 150 -2.58 16.69 -12.23
C ALA A 150 -3.64 17.25 -13.19
N GLU A 151 -3.75 16.65 -14.37
CA GLU A 151 -4.76 17.06 -15.35
C GLU A 151 -6.16 16.80 -14.83
N SER A 152 -6.36 15.66 -14.18
CA SER A 152 -7.65 15.30 -13.58
C SER A 152 -8.13 16.35 -12.57
N PHE A 153 -7.23 16.89 -11.76
CA PHE A 153 -7.58 17.93 -10.78
C PHE A 153 -7.93 19.25 -11.47
N ARG A 154 -7.14 19.68 -12.47
CA ARG A 154 -7.43 20.90 -13.25
C ARG A 154 -8.80 20.82 -13.92
N ARG A 155 -9.14 19.64 -14.46
CA ARG A 155 -10.46 19.36 -15.02
C ARG A 155 -11.53 19.28 -13.93
N GLY A 156 -11.25 18.64 -12.80
CA GLY A 156 -12.15 18.56 -11.65
C GLY A 156 -12.59 19.94 -11.14
N ILE A 157 -11.67 20.89 -11.04
CA ILE A 157 -12.00 22.30 -10.71
C ILE A 157 -13.04 22.86 -11.70
N LYS A 158 -12.93 22.58 -13.00
CA LYS A 158 -13.77 23.22 -14.02
C LYS A 158 -15.05 22.44 -14.37
N GLU A 159 -14.99 21.12 -14.36
CA GLU A 159 -15.93 20.21 -15.04
C GLU A 159 -16.71 19.31 -14.08
N ALA A 160 -16.19 19.00 -12.89
CA ALA A 160 -16.90 18.15 -11.93
C ALA A 160 -18.22 18.82 -11.51
N ASP A 161 -19.25 18.06 -11.17
CA ASP A 161 -20.42 18.63 -10.51
C ASP A 161 -20.11 19.00 -9.04
N ASP A 162 -20.97 19.79 -8.40
CA ASP A 162 -20.72 20.29 -7.04
C ASP A 162 -20.66 19.18 -5.99
N ARG A 163 -21.37 18.07 -6.21
CA ARG A 163 -21.36 16.92 -5.31
C ARG A 163 -20.03 16.18 -5.41
N ALA A 164 -19.55 15.91 -6.63
CA ALA A 164 -18.26 15.29 -6.89
C ALA A 164 -17.11 16.19 -6.40
N TRP A 165 -17.22 17.50 -6.59
CA TRP A 165 -16.26 18.47 -6.07
C TRP A 165 -16.18 18.45 -4.53
N GLY A 166 -17.32 18.41 -3.83
CA GLY A 166 -17.35 18.28 -2.38
C GLY A 166 -16.68 16.99 -1.88
N PHE A 167 -16.96 15.85 -2.52
CA PHE A 167 -16.27 14.59 -2.22
C PHE A 167 -14.77 14.65 -2.51
N LEU A 168 -14.35 15.33 -3.59
CA LEU A 168 -12.95 15.50 -3.94
C LEU A 168 -12.21 16.31 -2.87
N LEU A 169 -12.77 17.43 -2.41
CA LEU A 169 -12.21 18.22 -1.31
C LEU A 169 -12.04 17.39 -0.05
N GLN A 170 -13.07 16.61 0.32
CA GLN A 170 -13.02 15.71 1.47
C GLN A 170 -11.92 14.65 1.31
N GLN A 171 -11.83 14.00 0.16
CA GLN A 171 -10.84 12.93 -0.08
C GLN A 171 -9.40 13.46 -0.09
N ILE A 172 -9.16 14.66 -0.66
CA ILE A 172 -7.86 15.32 -0.60
C ILE A 172 -7.53 15.71 0.84
N HIS A 173 -8.50 16.22 1.61
CA HIS A 173 -8.31 16.52 3.03
C HIS A 173 -7.93 15.26 3.85
N GLU A 174 -8.66 14.17 3.68
CA GLU A 174 -8.40 12.89 4.37
C GLU A 174 -7.04 12.28 4.03
N ASN A 175 -6.51 12.60 2.84
CA ASN A 175 -5.22 12.12 2.34
C ASN A 175 -4.18 13.24 2.21
N PHE A 176 -4.35 14.35 2.93
CA PHE A 176 -3.53 15.56 2.79
C PHE A 176 -2.03 15.25 2.91
N LEU A 177 -1.64 14.61 4.02
CA LEU A 177 -0.25 14.26 4.29
C LEU A 177 0.30 13.24 3.29
N SER A 178 -0.53 12.33 2.79
CA SER A 178 -0.14 11.35 1.79
C SER A 178 0.15 11.99 0.44
N ILE A 179 -0.68 12.93 -0.02
CA ILE A 179 -0.45 13.67 -1.27
C ILE A 179 0.81 14.52 -1.14
N GLU A 180 0.98 15.20 0.01
CA GLU A 180 2.16 16.02 0.27
C GLU A 180 3.45 15.19 0.27
N LEU A 181 3.48 14.09 1.02
CA LEU A 181 4.64 13.20 1.09
C LEU A 181 4.94 12.58 -0.27
N TYR A 182 3.89 12.19 -1.01
CA TYR A 182 4.06 11.59 -2.33
C TYR A 182 4.67 12.56 -3.35
N ALA A 183 4.24 13.83 -3.33
CA ALA A 183 4.82 14.89 -4.14
C ALA A 183 6.27 15.18 -3.74
N HIS A 184 6.54 15.22 -2.43
CA HIS A 184 7.87 15.45 -1.89
C HIS A 184 8.87 14.34 -2.29
N ASN A 185 8.49 13.08 -2.14
CA ASN A 185 9.32 11.92 -2.47
C ASN A 185 9.71 11.83 -3.95
N ARG A 186 8.98 12.54 -4.82
CA ARG A 186 9.24 12.65 -6.26
C ARG A 186 9.92 13.95 -6.64
N THR A 187 10.30 14.74 -5.65
CA THR A 187 10.92 16.04 -5.80
C THR A 187 10.10 17.04 -6.64
N LEU A 188 8.76 16.96 -6.57
CA LEU A 188 7.86 17.86 -7.30
C LEU A 188 8.13 19.32 -6.95
N LYS A 189 8.49 20.13 -7.94
CA LYS A 189 8.78 21.56 -7.79
C LYS A 189 7.51 22.43 -7.78
N TRP A 190 6.53 22.06 -6.95
CA TRP A 190 5.21 22.71 -6.91
C TRP A 190 5.26 24.22 -6.62
N ARG A 191 6.32 24.71 -5.97
CA ARG A 191 6.50 26.15 -5.65
C ARG A 191 6.71 27.01 -6.89
N ASN A 192 7.28 26.45 -7.95
CA ASN A 192 7.66 27.23 -9.13
C ASN A 192 6.45 27.90 -9.79
N ILE A 193 5.30 27.21 -9.83
CA ILE A 193 4.05 27.72 -10.42
C ILE A 193 3.39 28.81 -9.56
N LEU A 194 3.74 28.94 -8.28
CA LEU A 194 3.29 30.04 -7.42
C LEU A 194 4.31 31.19 -7.38
N TRP A 195 5.61 30.87 -7.46
CA TRP A 195 6.70 31.85 -7.42
C TRP A 195 6.57 32.94 -8.49
N ILE A 196 6.06 32.60 -9.67
CA ILE A 196 5.81 33.58 -10.75
C ILE A 196 4.84 34.70 -10.33
N HIS A 197 4.02 34.45 -9.30
CA HIS A 197 3.03 35.37 -8.77
C HIS A 197 3.47 36.05 -7.45
N GLN A 198 4.69 35.81 -6.97
CA GLN A 198 5.18 36.26 -5.64
C GLN A 198 5.11 37.79 -5.42
N ASN A 199 5.20 38.57 -6.49
CA ASN A 199 5.17 40.04 -6.43
C ASN A 199 3.75 40.62 -6.48
N TYR A 200 2.71 39.80 -6.62
CA TYR A 200 1.33 40.23 -6.63
C TYR A 200 0.70 40.01 -5.24
N PRO A 201 -0.05 40.99 -4.70
CA PRO A 201 -0.66 40.89 -3.37
C PRO A 201 -1.89 39.96 -3.41
N ILE A 202 -1.65 38.65 -3.48
CA ILE A 202 -2.69 37.62 -3.52
C ILE A 202 -3.03 37.20 -2.08
N PRO A 203 -4.28 37.40 -1.61
CA PRO A 203 -4.67 37.06 -0.24
C PRO A 203 -4.40 35.59 0.11
N GLY A 204 -3.71 35.36 1.23
CA GLY A 204 -3.40 34.03 1.74
C GLY A 204 -2.23 33.32 1.05
N LEU A 205 -1.68 33.86 -0.05
CA LEU A 205 -0.50 33.28 -0.71
C LEU A 205 0.73 33.44 0.20
N PRO A 206 1.47 32.37 0.55
CA PRO A 206 2.65 32.47 1.41
C PRO A 206 3.82 33.14 0.68
N ASP A 207 4.81 33.64 1.44
CA ASP A 207 6.09 34.02 0.86
C ASP A 207 6.82 32.76 0.32
N MET A 208 6.96 32.67 -1.00
CA MET A 208 7.58 31.53 -1.66
C MET A 208 9.10 31.48 -1.51
N LYS A 209 9.76 32.58 -1.12
CA LYS A 209 11.22 32.58 -0.97
C LYS A 209 11.71 31.63 0.15
N PRO A 210 11.26 31.77 1.41
CA PRO A 210 11.66 30.86 2.48
C PRO A 210 11.18 29.43 2.24
N GLU A 211 10.04 29.27 1.58
CA GLU A 211 9.48 27.98 1.19
C GLU A 211 10.40 27.22 0.22
N ILE A 212 10.93 27.88 -0.81
CA ILE A 212 11.88 27.29 -1.77
C ILE A 212 13.21 26.93 -1.08
N GLU A 213 13.73 27.82 -0.24
CA GLU A 213 14.99 27.60 0.48
C GLU A 213 14.88 26.40 1.45
N THR A 214 13.76 26.25 2.15
CA THR A 214 13.53 25.13 3.07
C THR A 214 13.46 23.80 2.35
N TYR A 215 12.81 23.77 1.18
CA TYR A 215 12.66 22.56 0.38
C TYR A 215 13.99 21.97 -0.10
N MET A 216 14.94 22.83 -0.48
CA MET A 216 16.27 22.40 -0.94
C MET A 216 17.07 21.66 0.15
N ASN A 217 16.67 21.77 1.43
CA ASN A 217 17.39 21.17 2.56
C ASN A 217 16.87 19.77 2.97
N TRP A 218 15.66 19.39 2.55
CA TRP A 218 15.07 18.12 2.98
C TRP A 218 15.33 17.04 1.93
N LYS A 219 16.16 16.06 2.30
CA LYS A 219 16.49 14.91 1.47
C LYS A 219 15.83 13.66 2.03
N VAL A 220 14.85 13.11 1.32
CA VAL A 220 14.36 11.75 1.55
C VAL A 220 15.08 10.85 0.55
N ASP A 221 15.84 9.87 1.05
CA ASP A 221 16.61 8.96 0.19
C ASP A 221 15.73 7.91 -0.50
N HIS A 222 14.62 7.50 0.11
CA HIS A 222 13.65 6.56 -0.47
C HIS A 222 12.23 6.76 0.11
N PRO A 223 11.15 6.63 -0.68
CA PRO A 223 9.77 6.83 -0.19
C PRO A 223 9.42 6.00 1.05
N HIS A 224 9.94 4.76 1.13
CA HIS A 224 9.71 3.85 2.26
C HIS A 224 10.66 4.03 3.44
N HIS A 225 11.42 5.15 3.48
CA HIS A 225 12.11 5.63 4.68
C HIS A 225 11.25 6.58 5.51
N THR A 226 10.01 6.82 5.09
CA THR A 226 9.07 7.69 5.82
C THR A 226 7.79 6.93 6.15
N VAL A 227 7.38 7.00 7.42
CA VAL A 227 6.13 6.44 7.94
C VAL A 227 5.25 7.57 8.46
N ILE A 228 3.98 7.60 8.05
CA ILE A 228 2.96 8.49 8.60
C ILE A 228 2.47 7.90 9.94
N THR A 229 2.64 8.62 11.03
CA THR A 229 2.22 8.18 12.38
C THR A 229 0.73 8.42 12.63
N LEU A 230 0.18 7.80 13.68
CA LEU A 230 -1.22 7.97 14.07
C LEU A 230 -1.59 9.43 14.41
N ASP A 231 -0.63 10.20 14.93
CA ASP A 231 -0.80 11.62 15.26
C ASP A 231 -0.50 12.57 14.08
N GLY A 232 -0.35 12.04 12.86
CA GLY A 232 -0.15 12.83 11.65
C GLY A 232 1.26 13.44 11.53
N LYS A 233 2.26 12.83 12.16
CA LYS A 233 3.67 13.17 12.00
C LYS A 233 4.38 12.17 11.09
N LEU A 234 5.66 12.44 10.84
CA LEU A 234 6.53 11.57 10.06
C LEU A 234 7.60 10.97 10.98
N LYS A 235 7.92 9.69 10.77
CA LYS A 235 9.06 9.03 11.40
C LYS A 235 9.81 8.14 10.43
N GLU A 236 11.05 7.83 10.78
CA GLU A 236 11.85 6.84 10.07
C GLU A 236 11.58 5.42 10.63
N PRO A 237 11.50 4.39 9.77
CA PRO A 237 11.44 3.01 10.23
C PRO A 237 12.82 2.57 10.71
N THR A 238 12.92 2.13 11.98
CA THR A 238 14.20 1.72 12.57
C THR A 238 14.15 0.29 13.09
N HIS A 239 15.31 -0.37 13.09
CA HIS A 239 15.56 -1.66 13.72
C HIS A 239 16.84 -1.55 14.55
N ASN A 240 16.78 -1.92 15.83
CA ASN A 240 17.90 -1.77 16.77
C ASN A 240 18.53 -0.36 16.76
N GLY A 241 17.69 0.67 16.63
CA GLY A 241 18.12 2.07 16.60
C GLY A 241 18.76 2.53 15.28
N GLN A 242 18.83 1.68 14.25
CA GLN A 242 19.34 2.03 12.93
C GLN A 242 18.21 2.13 11.91
N LEU A 243 18.31 3.07 10.97
CA LEU A 243 17.40 3.19 9.83
C LEU A 243 17.36 1.89 9.03
N GLN A 244 16.17 1.38 8.74
CA GLN A 244 15.98 0.22 7.88
C GLN A 244 16.19 0.62 6.42
N LYS A 245 17.01 -0.15 5.69
CA LYS A 245 17.49 0.22 4.35
C LYS A 245 16.69 -0.50 3.26
N HIS A 246 16.26 0.27 2.26
CA HIS A 246 15.62 -0.27 1.06
C HIS A 246 16.63 -1.02 0.20
N ILE A 247 16.21 -2.15 -0.37
CA ILE A 247 16.99 -2.94 -1.32
C ILE A 247 16.11 -3.34 -2.51
N ASN A 248 16.72 -3.49 -3.68
CA ASN A 248 16.04 -3.92 -4.91
C ASN A 248 16.31 -5.40 -5.25
N GLU A 249 17.15 -6.07 -4.47
CA GLU A 249 17.44 -7.49 -4.60
C GLU A 249 17.83 -8.11 -3.26
N ASN A 250 17.56 -9.41 -3.11
CA ASN A 250 18.00 -10.18 -1.94
C ASN A 250 19.53 -10.19 -1.81
N ILE A 251 20.03 -9.99 -0.60
CA ILE A 251 21.47 -9.96 -0.28
C ILE A 251 21.95 -11.36 0.09
N TYR A 252 23.02 -11.81 -0.55
CA TYR A 252 23.72 -13.05 -0.19
C TYR A 252 25.14 -12.72 0.27
N ASP A 253 25.46 -12.99 1.54
CA ASP A 253 26.84 -12.90 2.04
C ASP A 253 27.43 -14.31 2.23
N PRO A 254 28.45 -14.72 1.45
CA PRO A 254 29.16 -15.99 1.64
C PRO A 254 29.63 -16.27 3.07
N LYS A 255 29.91 -15.24 3.89
CA LYS A 255 30.37 -15.40 5.28
C LYS A 255 29.31 -16.07 6.15
N GLU A 256 28.05 -15.70 5.97
CA GLU A 256 26.89 -16.33 6.65
C GLU A 256 26.69 -17.79 6.22
N TRP A 257 27.34 -18.21 5.12
CA TRP A 257 27.20 -19.53 4.51
C TRP A 257 28.46 -20.39 4.63
N ASN A 258 29.25 -20.22 5.69
CA ASN A 258 30.53 -20.92 5.90
C ASN A 258 31.49 -20.79 4.70
N GLY A 259 31.50 -19.63 4.04
CA GLY A 259 32.32 -19.34 2.87
C GLY A 259 31.82 -19.94 1.55
N ARG A 260 30.64 -20.57 1.52
CA ARG A 260 30.05 -21.04 0.25
C ARG A 260 29.79 -19.85 -0.66
N LYS A 261 30.21 -19.94 -1.92
CA LYS A 261 30.02 -18.88 -2.93
C LYS A 261 28.70 -19.00 -3.70
N GLN A 262 27.87 -19.99 -3.38
CA GLN A 262 26.64 -20.30 -4.11
C GLN A 262 25.43 -19.78 -3.36
N ASP A 263 24.78 -18.75 -3.90
CA ASP A 263 23.43 -18.38 -3.49
C ASP A 263 22.46 -19.57 -3.76
N PRO A 264 21.76 -20.07 -2.74
CA PRO A 264 20.89 -21.24 -2.85
C PRO A 264 19.65 -21.01 -3.73
N THR A 265 19.30 -19.76 -4.02
CA THR A 265 18.13 -19.38 -4.82
C THR A 265 18.41 -19.35 -6.32
N LEU A 266 19.70 -19.29 -6.73
CA LEU A 266 20.08 -19.21 -8.13
C LEU A 266 19.86 -20.54 -8.86
N ARG A 267 19.37 -20.45 -10.09
CA ARG A 267 19.15 -21.56 -11.04
C ARG A 267 20.43 -22.02 -11.75
N GLN A 268 21.52 -21.29 -11.58
CA GLN A 268 22.84 -21.60 -12.13
C GLN A 268 23.93 -21.29 -11.10
N LYS A 269 25.03 -22.02 -11.21
CA LYS A 269 26.26 -21.74 -10.47
C LYS A 269 27.06 -20.63 -11.14
N PRO A 270 28.03 -20.00 -10.45
CA PRO A 270 28.92 -19.00 -11.05
C PRO A 270 29.65 -19.46 -12.33
N ASN A 271 29.86 -20.77 -12.48
CA ASN A 271 30.47 -21.36 -13.69
C ASN A 271 29.46 -21.69 -14.81
N GLY A 272 28.21 -21.22 -14.71
CA GLY A 272 27.14 -21.42 -15.70
C GLY A 272 26.44 -22.77 -15.62
N THR A 273 26.91 -23.72 -14.79
CA THR A 273 26.25 -25.02 -14.67
C THR A 273 24.88 -24.90 -13.99
N PRO A 274 23.81 -25.54 -14.49
CA PRO A 274 22.49 -25.49 -13.88
C PRO A 274 22.51 -26.00 -12.43
N THR A 275 21.74 -25.34 -11.57
CA THR A 275 21.31 -25.90 -10.29
C THR A 275 19.97 -26.60 -10.52
N ASN A 276 19.69 -27.68 -9.79
CA ASN A 276 18.36 -28.31 -9.81
C ASN A 276 17.36 -27.51 -8.94
N VAL A 277 17.47 -26.19 -8.96
CA VAL A 277 16.63 -25.23 -8.23
C VAL A 277 15.68 -24.57 -9.24
N GLY A 278 14.42 -24.43 -8.89
CA GLY A 278 13.44 -23.72 -9.70
C GLY A 278 12.78 -24.56 -10.79
N HIS A 279 11.54 -24.20 -11.10
CA HIS A 279 10.78 -24.63 -12.27
C HIS A 279 11.09 -23.77 -13.52
N GLU A 280 10.16 -23.74 -14.47
CA GLU A 280 10.14 -22.81 -15.59
C GLU A 280 9.93 -21.38 -15.09
N CYS A 281 10.59 -20.42 -15.73
CA CYS A 281 10.39 -19.00 -15.44
C CYS A 281 8.93 -18.62 -15.68
N VAL A 282 8.24 -18.06 -14.70
CA VAL A 282 6.81 -17.72 -14.83
C VAL A 282 6.54 -16.57 -15.79
N LEU A 283 7.55 -15.79 -16.16
CA LEU A 283 7.41 -14.67 -17.11
C LEU A 283 7.57 -15.09 -18.57
N CYS A 284 8.50 -16.00 -18.88
CA CYS A 284 8.79 -16.39 -20.27
C CYS A 284 8.66 -17.89 -20.57
N GLY A 285 8.34 -18.72 -19.57
CA GLY A 285 8.24 -20.17 -19.69
C GLY A 285 9.59 -20.90 -19.82
N SER A 286 10.73 -20.21 -19.70
CA SER A 286 12.03 -20.84 -19.91
C SER A 286 12.34 -21.91 -18.84
N PRO A 287 12.59 -23.18 -19.23
CA PRO A 287 12.98 -24.24 -18.30
C PRO A 287 14.42 -24.10 -17.80
N VAL A 288 15.21 -23.20 -18.40
CA VAL A 288 16.56 -22.84 -17.98
C VAL A 288 16.62 -21.39 -17.50
N SER A 289 17.70 -21.03 -16.80
CA SER A 289 17.97 -19.66 -16.35
C SER A 289 17.85 -18.66 -17.50
N CYS A 290 17.19 -17.52 -17.25
CA CYS A 290 17.02 -16.43 -18.20
C CYS A 290 17.13 -15.07 -17.49
N ASP A 291 17.15 -13.99 -18.25
CA ASP A 291 17.37 -12.63 -17.73
C ASP A 291 16.08 -11.89 -17.35
N CYS A 292 14.93 -12.57 -17.34
CA CYS A 292 13.69 -11.96 -16.91
C CYS A 292 13.82 -11.37 -15.49
N ARG A 293 13.24 -10.19 -15.31
CA ARG A 293 13.10 -9.52 -14.01
C ARG A 293 11.64 -9.17 -13.81
N LEU A 294 11.20 -9.21 -12.56
CA LEU A 294 9.89 -8.68 -12.23
C LEU A 294 10.00 -7.16 -12.23
N GLU A 295 9.35 -6.50 -13.18
CA GLU A 295 9.18 -5.06 -13.17
C GLU A 295 7.82 -4.75 -12.55
N THR A 296 7.81 -4.14 -11.37
CA THR A 296 6.59 -3.72 -10.68
C THR A 296 6.65 -2.25 -10.33
N ARG A 297 5.50 -1.58 -10.44
CA ARG A 297 5.29 -0.20 -9.99
C ARG A 297 4.57 -0.12 -8.64
N ALA A 298 4.25 -1.25 -8.01
CA ALA A 298 3.49 -1.23 -6.77
C ALA A 298 4.23 -0.48 -5.66
N GLY A 299 5.56 -0.62 -5.56
CA GLY A 299 6.37 0.11 -4.59
C GLY A 299 6.26 1.64 -4.73
N GLU A 300 6.07 2.16 -5.94
CA GLU A 300 5.84 3.60 -6.18
C GLU A 300 4.45 4.06 -5.68
N LEU A 301 3.49 3.13 -5.61
CA LEU A 301 2.08 3.37 -5.31
C LEU A 301 1.67 2.77 -3.96
N VAL A 302 2.64 2.64 -3.05
CA VAL A 302 2.45 2.21 -1.67
C VAL A 302 3.17 3.19 -0.74
N GLU A 303 2.49 3.56 0.34
CA GLU A 303 3.07 4.34 1.44
C GLU A 303 3.09 3.53 2.74
N LEU A 304 3.89 3.98 3.71
CA LEU A 304 3.92 3.40 5.04
C LEU A 304 3.13 4.26 6.02
N ARG A 305 2.26 3.62 6.80
CA ARG A 305 1.43 4.29 7.80
C ARG A 305 1.29 3.45 9.06
N GLU A 306 1.19 4.08 10.21
CA GLU A 306 0.83 3.38 11.45
C GLU A 306 -0.65 3.04 11.51
N TYR A 307 -0.93 1.87 12.04
CA TYR A 307 -2.25 1.35 12.34
C TYR A 307 -2.35 1.09 13.85
N PRO A 308 -3.49 1.42 14.50
CA PRO A 308 -3.60 1.48 15.96
C PRO A 308 -3.16 0.21 16.72
N ARG A 309 -3.32 -0.98 16.12
CA ARG A 309 -3.02 -2.26 16.78
C ARG A 309 -1.92 -3.07 16.12
N THR A 310 -1.60 -2.80 14.86
CA THR A 310 -0.68 -3.60 14.05
C THR A 310 0.64 -2.87 13.78
N GLY A 311 0.78 -1.62 14.22
CA GLY A 311 2.00 -0.85 14.05
C GLY A 311 2.15 -0.34 12.61
N THR A 312 3.38 -0.26 12.10
CA THR A 312 3.64 0.21 10.74
C THR A 312 3.14 -0.81 9.72
N GLY A 313 2.20 -0.39 8.87
CA GLY A 313 1.63 -1.14 7.75
C GLY A 313 1.93 -0.49 6.40
N ALA A 314 1.60 -1.21 5.32
CA ALA A 314 1.64 -0.72 3.94
C ALA A 314 0.23 -0.36 3.46
N ARG A 315 0.03 0.86 2.94
CA ARG A 315 -1.25 1.34 2.40
C ARG A 315 -1.17 1.55 0.90
N ALA A 316 -2.16 1.07 0.15
CA ALA A 316 -2.23 1.26 -1.29
C ALA A 316 -2.61 2.71 -1.63
N LEU A 317 -1.94 3.31 -2.62
CA LEU A 317 -2.28 4.63 -3.20
C LEU A 317 -3.03 4.52 -4.53
N THR A 318 -3.20 3.30 -5.03
CA THR A 318 -3.96 2.99 -6.24
C THR A 318 -4.76 1.71 -6.04
N ARG A 319 -5.56 1.35 -7.05
CA ARG A 319 -6.20 0.04 -7.11
C ARG A 319 -5.21 -1.00 -7.63
N PHE A 320 -5.07 -2.11 -6.91
CA PHE A 320 -4.45 -3.34 -7.42
C PHE A 320 -5.53 -4.38 -7.72
N ARG A 321 -5.41 -5.09 -8.83
CA ARG A 321 -6.38 -6.10 -9.25
C ARG A 321 -6.01 -7.46 -8.67
N ARG A 322 -7.02 -8.30 -8.48
CA ARG A 322 -6.80 -9.72 -8.18
C ARG A 322 -5.86 -10.34 -9.23
N GLY A 323 -4.82 -11.02 -8.75
CA GLY A 323 -3.82 -11.69 -9.57
C GLY A 323 -2.58 -10.85 -9.86
N ASP A 324 -2.57 -9.56 -9.51
CA ASP A 324 -1.37 -8.73 -9.65
C ASP A 324 -0.24 -9.26 -8.75
N ILE A 325 0.97 -9.38 -9.33
CA ILE A 325 2.19 -9.60 -8.56
C ILE A 325 2.69 -8.22 -8.12
N LEU A 326 2.54 -7.90 -6.84
CA LEU A 326 2.84 -6.57 -6.31
C LEU A 326 4.35 -6.36 -6.19
N ASP A 327 5.08 -7.31 -5.60
CA ASP A 327 6.54 -7.23 -5.50
C ASP A 327 7.12 -8.59 -5.06
N ILE A 328 8.44 -8.66 -4.90
CA ILE A 328 9.18 -9.74 -4.26
C ILE A 328 9.41 -9.38 -2.79
N PHE A 329 9.24 -10.34 -1.89
CA PHE A 329 9.65 -10.23 -0.50
C PHE A 329 11.18 -10.34 -0.40
N MET A 330 11.83 -9.26 0.01
CA MET A 330 13.29 -9.15 -0.05
C MET A 330 13.96 -8.98 1.31
N GLY A 331 15.16 -9.54 1.44
CA GLY A 331 16.02 -9.38 2.59
C GLY A 331 17.37 -10.07 2.43
N GLU A 332 18.06 -10.24 3.54
CA GLU A 332 19.29 -11.04 3.62
C GLU A 332 18.95 -12.53 3.56
N LEU A 333 19.71 -13.29 2.77
CA LEU A 333 19.55 -14.73 2.64
C LEU A 333 20.43 -15.44 3.66
N LEU A 334 19.79 -16.11 4.62
CA LEU A 334 20.45 -16.79 5.74
C LEU A 334 20.22 -18.31 5.66
N PRO A 335 21.19 -19.13 6.10
CA PRO A 335 21.06 -20.60 6.03
C PRO A 335 20.01 -21.15 7.00
N ASN A 336 19.78 -20.49 8.13
CA ASN A 336 18.85 -20.89 9.16
C ASN A 336 18.03 -19.69 9.62
N ILE A 337 16.90 -19.97 10.28
CA ILE A 337 16.08 -18.95 10.94
C ILE A 337 16.91 -18.36 12.08
N VAL A 338 17.19 -17.05 12.00
CA VAL A 338 17.93 -16.32 13.04
C VAL A 338 17.01 -15.76 14.11
N GLU A 339 15.74 -15.48 13.76
CA GLU A 339 14.71 -14.98 14.67
C GLU A 339 13.31 -15.38 14.18
N ASN A 340 12.33 -15.34 15.07
CA ASN A 340 10.97 -15.81 14.77
C ASN A 340 10.05 -14.74 14.16
N VAL A 341 10.40 -13.45 14.23
CA VAL A 341 9.52 -12.34 13.83
C VAL A 341 10.05 -11.70 12.55
N TYR A 342 9.26 -11.73 11.46
CA TYR A 342 9.54 -11.27 10.09
C TYR A 342 10.25 -12.25 9.11
N PRO A 343 11.25 -13.07 9.48
CA PRO A 343 11.88 -13.96 8.52
C PRO A 343 10.92 -14.94 7.86
N LEU A 344 11.09 -15.13 6.55
CA LEU A 344 10.28 -16.04 5.75
C LEU A 344 11.15 -17.18 5.22
N THR A 345 10.68 -18.41 5.37
CA THR A 345 11.35 -19.56 4.75
C THR A 345 11.15 -19.51 3.23
N GLN A 346 12.25 -19.42 2.49
CA GLN A 346 12.26 -19.55 1.04
C GLN A 346 12.40 -21.02 0.67
N ASN A 347 11.32 -21.58 0.17
CA ASN A 347 11.31 -22.91 -0.42
C ASN A 347 11.64 -22.84 -1.91
N ASP A 348 12.02 -23.98 -2.48
CA ASP A 348 12.02 -24.21 -3.92
C ASP A 348 10.57 -24.17 -4.44
N ASP A 349 10.31 -23.76 -5.69
CA ASP A 349 8.98 -24.03 -6.28
C ASP A 349 8.90 -25.43 -6.88
N LYS A 350 10.04 -26.13 -6.98
CA LYS A 350 10.15 -27.48 -7.50
C LYS A 350 10.03 -28.54 -6.40
N PRO A 351 8.92 -29.31 -6.33
CA PRO A 351 8.81 -30.40 -5.38
C PRO A 351 9.77 -31.54 -5.76
N ASN A 352 10.29 -32.24 -4.75
CA ASN A 352 11.09 -33.42 -4.97
C ASN A 352 10.22 -34.55 -5.54
N ALA A 353 10.61 -35.08 -6.70
CA ALA A 353 9.86 -36.10 -7.43
C ALA A 353 9.57 -37.39 -6.64
N THR A 354 10.42 -37.75 -5.66
CA THR A 354 10.25 -38.99 -4.88
C THR A 354 9.53 -38.81 -3.56
N THR A 355 9.67 -37.64 -2.91
CA THR A 355 9.10 -37.41 -1.58
C THR A 355 7.90 -36.48 -1.58
N ALA A 356 7.61 -35.83 -2.72
CA ALA A 356 6.66 -34.72 -2.85
C ALA A 356 6.92 -33.55 -1.88
N ARG A 357 8.06 -33.55 -1.18
CA ARG A 357 8.46 -32.47 -0.27
C ARG A 357 9.16 -31.39 -1.06
N VAL A 358 8.87 -30.15 -0.67
CA VAL A 358 9.55 -28.99 -1.21
C VAL A 358 10.84 -28.78 -0.43
N ARG A 359 11.95 -28.55 -1.14
CA ARG A 359 13.25 -28.26 -0.53
C ARG A 359 13.25 -26.86 0.07
N ASN A 360 13.68 -26.72 1.31
CA ASN A 360 14.01 -25.42 1.90
C ASN A 360 15.36 -24.95 1.31
N LEU A 361 15.39 -23.74 0.75
CA LEU A 361 16.59 -23.15 0.16
C LEU A 361 17.34 -22.27 1.18
N CYS A 362 16.61 -21.39 1.85
CA CYS A 362 17.14 -20.44 2.83
C CYS A 362 16.02 -19.79 3.65
N THR A 363 16.40 -18.86 4.52
CA THR A 363 15.51 -17.89 5.17
C THR A 363 15.78 -16.50 4.59
N ILE A 364 14.73 -15.75 4.26
CA ILE A 364 14.80 -14.33 3.90
C ILE A 364 14.60 -13.52 5.18
N CYS A 365 15.59 -12.72 5.56
CA CYS A 365 15.55 -11.85 6.74
C CYS A 365 15.46 -10.37 6.32
N PRO A 366 14.30 -9.72 6.47
CA PRO A 366 14.11 -8.35 6.00
C PRO A 366 14.36 -7.30 7.11
N HIS A 367 15.13 -7.58 8.15
CA HIS A 367 15.22 -6.70 9.33
C HIS A 367 15.93 -5.38 9.03
N GLN A 368 17.23 -5.44 8.75
CA GLN A 368 18.03 -4.25 8.48
C GLN A 368 17.95 -3.83 7.01
N PHE A 369 17.80 -4.81 6.11
CA PHE A 369 17.74 -4.62 4.67
C PHE A 369 16.48 -5.30 4.13
N GLY A 370 15.62 -4.56 3.43
CA GLY A 370 14.39 -5.09 2.84
C GLY A 370 13.63 -4.00 2.09
N ASN A 371 12.72 -4.38 1.21
CA ASN A 371 11.82 -3.43 0.54
C ASN A 371 10.52 -3.23 1.35
N TRP A 372 9.57 -2.45 0.82
CA TRP A 372 8.32 -2.12 1.48
C TRP A 372 7.47 -3.34 1.92
N THR A 373 7.62 -4.49 1.28
CA THR A 373 6.82 -5.70 1.56
C THR A 373 7.00 -6.22 3.00
N ARG A 374 8.12 -5.88 3.65
CA ARG A 374 8.40 -6.18 5.06
C ARG A 374 7.39 -5.56 6.04
N PHE A 375 6.70 -4.50 5.61
CA PHE A 375 5.71 -3.78 6.42
C PHE A 375 4.28 -4.27 6.17
N ILE A 376 4.08 -5.34 5.38
CA ILE A 376 2.75 -5.92 5.17
C ILE A 376 2.32 -6.65 6.44
N ASN A 377 1.28 -6.14 7.08
CA ASN A 377 0.73 -6.70 8.31
C ASN A 377 -0.11 -7.95 8.07
N HIS A 378 -0.38 -8.67 9.16
CA HIS A 378 -1.30 -9.80 9.11
C HIS A 378 -2.77 -9.40 9.08
N SER A 379 -3.57 -10.13 8.28
CA SER A 379 -5.02 -10.24 8.43
C SER A 379 -5.52 -11.67 8.21
N CYS A 380 -6.56 -12.08 8.96
CA CYS A 380 -7.31 -13.31 8.69
C CYS A 380 -8.24 -13.19 7.47
N ARG A 381 -8.43 -11.98 6.95
CA ARG A 381 -9.07 -11.69 5.65
C ARG A 381 -8.11 -10.89 4.78
N PRO A 382 -6.98 -11.50 4.37
CA PRO A 382 -5.91 -10.75 3.72
C PRO A 382 -6.32 -10.25 2.33
N SER A 383 -5.59 -9.25 1.84
CA SER A 383 -5.65 -8.80 0.45
C SER A 383 -4.60 -9.47 -0.44
N THR A 384 -3.53 -10.02 0.15
CA THR A 384 -2.43 -10.66 -0.56
C THR A 384 -2.04 -12.03 0.02
N GLN A 385 -1.21 -12.76 -0.71
CA GLN A 385 -0.55 -13.99 -0.28
C GLN A 385 0.92 -14.02 -0.72
N PHE A 386 1.74 -14.77 0.02
CA PHE A 386 3.11 -15.08 -0.40
C PHE A 386 3.12 -16.29 -1.34
N MET A 387 3.80 -16.18 -2.48
CA MET A 387 3.94 -17.26 -3.46
C MET A 387 5.40 -17.48 -3.85
N VAL A 388 5.83 -18.74 -3.82
CA VAL A 388 7.16 -19.12 -4.33
C VAL A 388 7.10 -19.23 -5.85
N ARG A 389 7.96 -18.50 -6.56
CA ARG A 389 8.00 -18.42 -8.01
C ARG A 389 9.44 -18.47 -8.53
N THR A 390 9.65 -19.11 -9.67
CA THR A 390 10.87 -18.94 -10.46
C THR A 390 10.73 -17.76 -11.41
N ILE A 391 11.56 -16.73 -11.21
CA ILE A 391 11.63 -15.54 -12.08
C ILE A 391 13.08 -15.36 -12.54
N GLY A 392 13.30 -15.43 -13.86
CA GLY A 392 14.62 -15.23 -14.43
C GLY A 392 15.59 -16.31 -13.99
N ASN A 393 16.62 -15.90 -13.27
CA ASN A 393 17.70 -16.75 -12.80
C ASN A 393 17.54 -17.22 -11.34
N ARG A 394 16.41 -16.91 -10.67
CA ARG A 394 16.22 -17.19 -9.24
C ARG A 394 14.83 -17.73 -8.90
N VAL A 395 14.77 -18.47 -7.80
CA VAL A 395 13.52 -18.72 -7.05
C VAL A 395 13.35 -17.61 -6.03
N VAL A 396 12.18 -16.99 -6.02
CA VAL A 396 11.84 -15.84 -5.18
C VAL A 396 10.51 -16.05 -4.47
N CYS A 397 10.24 -15.26 -3.44
CA CYS A 397 8.93 -15.16 -2.81
C CYS A 397 8.25 -13.88 -3.28
N THR A 398 7.12 -14.00 -3.95
CA THR A 398 6.31 -12.88 -4.45
C THR A 398 5.16 -12.57 -3.50
N VAL A 399 4.69 -11.32 -3.51
CA VAL A 399 3.46 -10.87 -2.87
C VAL A 399 2.40 -10.71 -3.95
N GLU A 400 1.37 -11.56 -3.95
CA GLU A 400 0.34 -11.58 -4.99
C GLU A 400 -1.03 -11.18 -4.43
N ALA A 401 -1.77 -10.32 -5.13
CA ALA A 401 -3.11 -9.91 -4.75
C ALA A 401 -4.13 -11.06 -4.95
N ILE A 402 -4.86 -11.42 -3.90
CA ILE A 402 -5.86 -12.52 -3.95
C ILE A 402 -7.29 -12.01 -4.18
N ARG A 403 -7.48 -10.71 -4.06
CA ARG A 403 -8.68 -9.94 -4.40
C ARG A 403 -8.26 -8.55 -4.85
N ASP A 404 -9.20 -7.78 -5.38
CA ASP A 404 -8.97 -6.36 -5.62
C ASP A 404 -8.63 -5.66 -4.30
N ILE A 405 -7.62 -4.80 -4.36
CA ILE A 405 -7.18 -3.93 -3.28
C ILE A 405 -7.61 -2.53 -3.66
N LEU A 406 -8.44 -1.91 -2.81
CA LEU A 406 -8.94 -0.58 -3.07
C LEU A 406 -7.88 0.47 -2.70
N PRO A 407 -7.93 1.66 -3.33
CA PRO A 407 -7.09 2.76 -2.88
C PRO A 407 -7.31 3.07 -1.40
N PHE A 408 -6.23 3.47 -0.74
CA PHE A 408 -6.19 3.80 0.69
C PHE A 408 -6.47 2.62 1.64
N GLU A 409 -6.58 1.40 1.11
CA GLU A 409 -6.68 0.17 1.89
C GLU A 409 -5.31 -0.28 2.42
N GLU A 410 -5.27 -0.84 3.64
CA GLU A 410 -4.09 -1.56 4.13
C GLU A 410 -3.87 -2.85 3.33
N ILE A 411 -2.65 -3.03 2.81
CA ILE A 411 -2.21 -4.27 2.19
C ILE A 411 -1.84 -5.25 3.31
N THR A 412 -2.49 -6.41 3.32
CA THR A 412 -2.34 -7.40 4.40
C THR A 412 -2.20 -8.81 3.86
N VAL A 413 -1.49 -9.66 4.61
CA VAL A 413 -1.21 -11.06 4.23
C VAL A 413 -1.59 -12.04 5.34
N GLY A 414 -1.86 -13.30 4.99
CA GLY A 414 -2.01 -14.37 5.97
C GLY A 414 -0.64 -14.90 6.41
N TYR A 415 -0.20 -14.65 7.65
CA TYR A 415 1.05 -15.21 8.18
C TYR A 415 0.98 -16.73 8.41
N GLY A 416 -0.23 -17.30 8.43
CA GLY A 416 -0.48 -18.72 8.65
C GLY A 416 -0.42 -19.11 10.14
N ALA A 417 -1.06 -20.24 10.46
CA ALA A 417 -1.21 -20.70 11.86
C ALA A 417 0.13 -20.94 12.58
N ARG A 418 1.15 -21.38 11.85
CA ARG A 418 2.47 -21.69 12.42
C ARG A 418 3.14 -20.47 13.04
N TYR A 419 2.98 -19.29 12.44
CA TYR A 419 3.53 -18.03 12.95
C TYR A 419 3.02 -17.72 14.37
N TRP A 420 1.70 -17.79 14.56
CA TRP A 420 1.06 -17.51 15.84
C TRP A 420 1.39 -18.55 16.91
N SER A 421 1.38 -19.83 16.53
CA SER A 421 1.67 -20.94 17.45
C SER A 421 3.11 -20.94 17.98
N ALA A 422 4.07 -20.44 17.19
CA ALA A 422 5.48 -20.42 17.56
C ALA A 422 5.85 -19.24 18.48
N LEU A 423 5.04 -18.17 18.47
CA LEU A 423 5.38 -16.88 19.08
C LEU A 423 4.52 -16.50 20.28
N ASN A 424 3.43 -17.24 20.54
CA ASN A 424 2.44 -16.90 21.58
C ASN A 424 1.95 -15.44 21.47
N TYR A 425 1.74 -14.97 20.24
CA TYR A 425 1.14 -13.67 19.95
C TYR A 425 -0.36 -13.79 19.69
N ASP A 426 -1.09 -12.78 20.13
CA ASP A 426 -2.50 -12.63 19.78
C ASP A 426 -2.66 -11.93 18.43
N CYS A 427 -3.57 -12.44 17.62
CA CYS A 427 -3.97 -11.81 16.37
C CYS A 427 -4.75 -10.51 16.65
N LEU A 428 -4.20 -9.36 16.22
CA LEU A 428 -4.83 -8.05 16.39
C LEU A 428 -5.48 -7.50 15.10
N CYS A 429 -5.78 -8.36 14.11
CA CYS A 429 -6.33 -7.92 12.82
C CYS A 429 -7.81 -7.52 12.88
N GLY A 430 -8.54 -7.87 13.95
CA GLY A 430 -9.96 -7.54 14.11
C GLY A 430 -10.94 -8.41 13.32
N TYR A 431 -10.43 -9.34 12.51
CA TYR A 431 -11.22 -10.35 11.79
C TYR A 431 -11.07 -11.76 12.38
N CYS A 432 -10.29 -11.89 13.46
CA CYS A 432 -10.14 -13.13 14.20
C CYS A 432 -11.42 -13.42 15.00
N ASP A 433 -12.13 -14.49 14.68
CA ASP A 433 -13.29 -14.98 15.42
C ASP A 433 -12.91 -15.95 16.55
N GLY A 434 -11.64 -15.93 16.98
CA GLY A 434 -11.10 -16.88 17.95
C GLY A 434 -10.85 -18.28 17.36
N SER A 435 -11.20 -18.52 16.09
CA SER A 435 -10.70 -19.67 15.34
C SER A 435 -9.44 -19.22 14.59
N GLY A 436 -8.28 -19.43 15.20
CA GLY A 436 -7.06 -19.52 14.39
C GLY A 436 -7.35 -20.58 13.33
N SER A 437 -7.54 -20.17 12.08
CA SER A 437 -8.00 -21.03 11.00
C SER A 437 -7.02 -22.19 10.83
N GLU A 438 -7.58 -23.40 10.84
CA GLU A 438 -6.95 -24.73 10.74
C GLU A 438 -5.87 -24.88 9.67
#